data_AF-A0A8C0G9F5-F1
#
_entry.id   AF-A0A8C0G9F5-F1
#
_cell.length_a   1.000
_cell.length_b   1.000
_cell.length_c   1.000
_cell.angle_alpha   90.00
_cell.angle_beta   90.00
_cell.angle_gamma   90.00
#
_symmetry.space_group_name_H-M   'P 1'
#
loop_
_entity.id
_entity.type
_entity.pdbx_description
1 polymer ?
#
loop_
_entity_poly.entity_id
_entity_poly.type
_entity_poly.pdbx_seq_one_letter_code
_entity_poly.pdbx_strand_id
1 'polypeptide(L)'
;ELACRGGVSRAVVVPAPPAELRAAGQGAGPEPSPSPPPRAFLYQIKIECYFTNAPGGSGICTGTSTTGGGRALRQRPGGVYVADTELGRPAPRGWNKDPAILAQMRGEADRFCRHNYEAAQTGEEVGRTVQPKVKVSPMKSESQPHSHLLVCSVTGFYPSGIEIKWLKNGQEQTAGVVSTELLQNGDWTFQILVMLEMSPRRGDVYTCQVEHISLRGPLTVHWEAQSDSARSKMLTGVGGFVLGLIFLAPGLLIYLKNKKGERLRVGARH
;
A
#
# COMPACT_ATOMS: atom_id res chain seq x y z
N GLU A 1 14.73 -11.55 -25.13
CA GLU A 1 14.70 -12.23 -23.82
C GLU A 1 13.56 -11.66 -22.99
N LEU A 2 12.49 -12.42 -22.76
CA LEU A 2 11.42 -11.97 -21.86
C LEU A 2 11.82 -12.31 -20.41
N ALA A 3 12.24 -11.29 -19.68
CA ALA A 3 12.47 -11.37 -18.24
C ALA A 3 11.11 -11.46 -17.53
N CYS A 4 10.80 -12.61 -16.92
CA CYS A 4 9.61 -12.78 -16.10
C CYS A 4 9.82 -12.09 -14.73
N ARG A 5 9.02 -11.05 -14.43
CA ARG A 5 8.98 -10.40 -13.11
C ARG A 5 7.67 -10.75 -12.39
N GLY A 6 7.78 -11.26 -11.16
CA GLY A 6 6.65 -11.54 -10.26
C GLY A 6 6.69 -12.98 -9.74
N GLY A 7 7.12 -13.18 -8.49
CA GLY A 7 7.21 -14.49 -7.86
C GLY A 7 6.40 -14.56 -6.56
N VAL A 8 5.61 -15.61 -6.39
CA VAL A 8 5.08 -16.01 -5.07
C VAL A 8 6.20 -16.75 -4.35
N SER A 9 6.55 -16.29 -3.14
CA SER A 9 7.62 -16.88 -2.31
C SER A 9 7.02 -17.64 -1.15
N ARG A 10 7.34 -18.92 -0.99
CA ARG A 10 7.13 -19.65 0.26
C ARG A 10 8.48 -19.99 0.86
N ALA A 11 8.81 -19.38 1.99
CA ALA A 11 9.97 -19.76 2.79
C ALA A 11 9.55 -20.90 3.73
N VAL A 12 10.04 -22.11 3.50
CA VAL A 12 9.97 -23.18 4.49
C VAL A 12 11.19 -23.03 5.38
N VAL A 13 10.98 -22.53 6.60
CA VAL A 13 12.00 -22.58 7.67
C VAL A 13 11.97 -23.99 8.24
N VAL A 14 13.01 -24.77 7.99
CA VAL A 14 13.20 -26.06 8.66
C VAL A 14 13.87 -25.78 10.01
N PRO A 15 13.23 -26.08 11.15
CA PRO A 15 13.88 -25.94 12.45
C PRO A 15 15.04 -26.94 12.55
N ALA A 16 16.18 -26.49 13.09
CA ALA A 16 17.29 -27.37 13.41
C ALA A 16 16.87 -28.41 14.47
N PRO A 17 17.40 -29.65 14.43
CA PRO A 17 17.10 -30.64 15.44
C PRO A 17 17.57 -30.17 16.83
N PRO A 18 16.86 -30.56 17.91
CA PRO A 18 17.20 -30.12 19.27
C PRO A 18 18.57 -30.69 19.67
N ALA A 19 19.43 -29.84 20.21
CA ALA A 19 20.66 -30.28 20.86
C ALA A 19 20.30 -31.04 22.15
N GLU A 20 20.84 -32.25 22.32
CA GLU A 20 20.70 -33.01 23.56
C GLU A 20 21.27 -32.21 24.75
N LEU A 21 20.40 -31.87 25.70
CA LEU A 21 20.82 -31.30 26.98
C LEU A 21 21.53 -32.39 27.79
N ARG A 22 22.84 -32.25 27.99
CA ARG A 22 23.53 -32.90 29.12
C ARG A 22 23.16 -32.16 30.40
N ALA A 23 22.56 -32.88 31.35
CA ALA A 23 22.25 -32.36 32.67
C ALA A 23 23.54 -31.98 33.41
N ALA A 24 23.66 -30.71 33.80
CA ALA A 24 24.67 -30.23 34.75
C ALA A 24 23.97 -29.89 36.08
N GLY A 25 24.49 -30.46 37.16
CA GLY A 25 23.96 -30.32 38.52
C GLY A 25 23.98 -28.89 39.04
N GLN A 26 23.09 -28.65 40.01
CA GLN A 26 22.88 -27.37 40.68
C GLN A 26 24.12 -26.92 41.45
N GLY A 27 24.56 -25.69 41.19
CA GLY A 27 25.51 -24.95 42.01
C GLY A 27 25.34 -23.46 41.73
N ALA A 28 24.85 -22.71 42.72
CA ALA A 28 24.65 -21.26 42.61
C ALA A 28 26.02 -20.54 42.58
N GLY A 29 26.32 -19.92 41.44
CA GLY A 29 27.47 -19.04 41.21
C GLY A 29 27.03 -17.80 40.41
N PRO A 30 27.84 -16.72 40.37
CA PRO A 30 27.42 -15.40 39.90
C PRO A 30 27.01 -15.41 38.43
N GLU A 31 26.08 -14.51 38.10
CA GLU A 31 25.40 -14.38 36.80
C GLU A 31 26.38 -14.38 35.61
N PRO A 32 26.21 -15.29 34.62
CA PRO A 32 27.13 -15.42 33.51
C PRO A 32 26.94 -14.27 32.50
N SER A 33 28.06 -13.71 32.05
CA SER A 33 28.13 -12.78 30.92
C SER A 33 27.37 -13.32 29.67
N PRO A 34 26.78 -12.45 28.83
CA PRO A 34 25.96 -12.90 27.71
C PRO A 34 26.80 -13.75 26.75
N SER A 35 26.48 -15.04 26.69
CA SER A 35 27.10 -15.99 25.76
C SER A 35 26.92 -15.52 24.31
N PRO A 36 27.93 -15.67 23.44
CA PRO A 36 27.79 -15.32 22.03
C PRO A 36 26.61 -16.08 21.42
N PRO A 37 25.86 -15.46 20.48
CA PRO A 37 24.70 -16.12 19.88
C PRO A 37 25.10 -17.47 19.26
N PRO A 38 24.26 -18.51 19.38
CA PRO A 38 24.57 -19.82 18.85
C PRO A 38 24.80 -19.73 17.34
N ARG A 39 25.82 -20.44 16.85
CA ARG A 39 26.07 -20.54 15.41
C ARG A 39 24.91 -21.28 14.75
N ALA A 40 24.18 -20.60 13.88
CA ALA A 40 23.07 -21.17 13.13
C ALA A 40 23.46 -21.30 11.64
N PHE A 41 23.03 -22.40 11.01
CA PHE A 41 23.12 -22.58 9.56
C PHE A 41 21.70 -22.54 8.98
N LEU A 42 21.46 -21.63 8.01
CA LEU A 42 20.18 -21.47 7.35
C LEU A 42 20.24 -22.05 5.93
N TYR A 43 19.30 -22.95 5.65
CA TYR A 43 19.08 -23.49 4.31
C TYR A 43 17.64 -23.20 3.88
N GLN A 44 17.46 -22.59 2.69
CA GLN A 44 16.14 -22.29 2.14
C GLN A 44 16.03 -22.82 0.71
N ILE A 45 14.86 -23.39 0.42
CA ILE A 45 14.44 -23.75 -0.94
C ILE A 45 13.28 -22.84 -1.31
N LYS A 46 13.40 -22.15 -2.44
CA LYS A 46 12.36 -21.30 -3.00
C LYS A 46 11.96 -21.85 -4.37
N ILE A 47 10.66 -22.05 -4.57
CA ILE A 47 10.07 -22.40 -5.87
C ILE A 47 9.28 -21.19 -6.32
N GLU A 48 9.71 -20.57 -7.43
CA GLU A 48 9.06 -19.41 -8.02
C GLU A 48 8.38 -19.82 -9.32
N CYS A 49 7.08 -19.56 -9.40
CA CYS A 49 6.28 -19.77 -10.59
C CYS A 49 5.99 -18.40 -11.21
N TYR A 50 6.40 -18.22 -12.47
CA TYR A 50 6.07 -17.01 -13.21
C TYR A 50 5.01 -17.33 -14.26
N PHE A 51 3.94 -16.53 -14.27
CA PHE A 51 2.82 -16.67 -15.20
C PHE A 51 2.80 -15.48 -16.15
N THR A 52 2.72 -15.76 -17.45
CA THR A 52 2.60 -14.74 -18.50
C THR A 52 1.38 -15.01 -19.36
N ASN A 53 0.66 -13.94 -19.73
CA ASN A 53 -0.46 -13.99 -20.66
C ASN A 53 0.09 -14.08 -22.10
N ALA A 54 0.59 -15.25 -22.50
CA ALA A 54 0.99 -15.52 -23.89
C ALA A 54 -0.23 -16.02 -24.69
N PRO A 55 -0.38 -15.61 -25.97
CA PRO A 55 -1.40 -16.17 -26.85
C PRO A 55 -1.11 -17.67 -27.03
N GLY A 56 -2.04 -18.51 -26.58
CA GLY A 56 -1.89 -19.98 -26.55
C GLY A 56 -1.89 -20.61 -25.15
N GLY A 57 -1.85 -19.81 -24.09
CA GLY A 57 -1.98 -20.30 -22.72
C GLY A 57 -0.73 -20.97 -22.16
N SER A 58 -0.41 -20.64 -20.91
CA SER A 58 0.64 -21.23 -20.06
C SER A 58 2.09 -21.07 -20.55
N GLY A 59 2.60 -19.84 -20.55
CA GLY A 59 4.03 -19.62 -20.31
C GLY A 59 4.32 -19.81 -18.83
N ILE A 60 4.48 -21.06 -18.37
CA ILE A 60 4.92 -21.39 -17.00
C ILE A 60 6.44 -21.45 -17.02
N CYS A 61 7.09 -20.44 -16.45
CA CYS A 61 8.51 -20.52 -16.13
C CYS A 61 8.63 -20.91 -14.66
N THR A 62 9.11 -22.13 -14.38
CA THR A 62 9.55 -22.53 -13.05
C THR A 62 10.99 -22.07 -12.83
N GLY A 63 11.21 -21.22 -11.84
CA GLY A 63 12.52 -20.90 -11.32
C GLY A 63 12.66 -21.46 -9.91
N THR A 64 13.41 -22.54 -9.74
CA THR A 64 13.85 -22.94 -8.39
C THR A 64 15.06 -22.10 -8.04
N SER A 65 14.99 -21.31 -6.96
CA SER A 65 16.15 -20.66 -6.37
C SER A 65 16.37 -21.23 -4.96
N THR A 66 17.43 -22.04 -4.80
CA THR A 66 17.91 -22.37 -3.46
C THR A 66 18.69 -21.15 -2.96
N THR A 67 18.46 -20.68 -1.74
CA THR A 67 19.30 -19.63 -1.14
C THR A 67 19.60 -20.02 0.29
N GLY A 68 20.74 -20.67 0.49
CA GLY A 68 21.21 -21.08 1.80
C GLY A 68 22.67 -21.50 1.74
N GLY A 69 23.50 -20.92 2.60
CA GLY A 69 24.93 -21.22 2.68
C GLY A 69 25.76 -20.92 1.42
N GLY A 70 25.30 -20.04 0.52
CA GLY A 70 26.04 -19.64 -0.69
C GLY A 70 25.80 -20.50 -1.94
N ARG A 71 24.86 -21.45 -1.91
CA ARG A 71 24.44 -22.25 -3.07
C ARG A 71 23.19 -21.65 -3.71
N ALA A 72 23.35 -21.01 -4.86
CA ALA A 72 22.24 -20.57 -5.69
C ALA A 72 22.19 -21.37 -6.99
N LEU A 73 21.00 -21.86 -7.33
CA LEU A 73 20.72 -22.63 -8.55
C LEU A 73 19.55 -21.96 -9.27
N ARG A 74 19.46 -22.17 -10.58
CA ARG A 74 18.36 -21.71 -11.41
C ARG A 74 17.99 -22.78 -12.42
N GLN A 75 16.70 -23.00 -12.62
CA GLN A 75 16.18 -23.84 -13.69
C GLN A 75 16.00 -23.00 -14.97
N ARG A 76 16.50 -23.50 -16.10
CA ARG A 76 16.32 -22.88 -17.43
C ARG A 76 15.12 -23.50 -18.16
N PRO A 77 14.59 -22.81 -19.19
CA PRO A 77 13.61 -23.41 -20.10
C PRO A 77 14.10 -24.78 -20.61
N GLY A 78 13.23 -25.78 -20.59
CA GLY A 78 13.59 -27.19 -20.86
C GLY A 78 13.92 -28.03 -19.61
N GLY A 79 13.94 -27.41 -18.42
CA GLY A 79 14.04 -28.11 -17.13
C GLY A 79 15.47 -28.36 -16.64
N VAL A 80 16.48 -27.80 -17.31
CA VAL A 80 17.91 -27.98 -16.98
C VAL A 80 18.32 -27.06 -15.85
N TYR A 81 19.12 -27.55 -14.90
CA TYR A 81 19.65 -26.75 -13.79
C TYR A 81 20.99 -26.11 -14.12
N VAL A 82 21.19 -24.89 -13.64
CA VAL A 82 22.45 -24.16 -13.73
C VAL A 82 22.77 -23.61 -12.35
N ALA A 83 24.05 -23.61 -11.99
CA ALA A 83 24.50 -22.98 -10.77
C ALA A 83 24.76 -21.50 -11.00
N ASP A 84 24.18 -20.65 -10.15
CA ASP A 84 24.41 -19.21 -10.13
C ASP A 84 25.63 -18.86 -9.26
N THR A 85 26.09 -19.79 -8.42
CA THR A 85 27.30 -19.63 -7.58
C THR A 85 28.23 -20.83 -7.70
N GLU A 86 29.52 -20.61 -7.40
CA GLU A 86 30.54 -21.67 -7.41
C GLU A 86 30.20 -22.84 -6.48
N LEU A 87 29.68 -22.54 -5.29
CA LEU A 87 29.30 -23.56 -4.32
C LEU A 87 28.12 -24.42 -4.78
N GLY A 88 27.28 -23.90 -5.68
CA GLY A 88 26.16 -24.62 -6.32
C GLY A 88 26.58 -25.52 -7.48
N ARG A 89 27.77 -25.31 -8.07
CA ARG A 89 28.26 -26.00 -9.29
C ARG A 89 28.19 -27.54 -9.26
N PRO A 90 28.40 -28.24 -8.14
CA PRO A 90 28.31 -29.71 -8.12
C PRO A 90 26.90 -30.25 -8.36
N ALA A 91 25.85 -29.57 -7.89
CA ALA A 91 24.49 -30.11 -7.91
C ALA A 91 23.92 -30.31 -9.33
N PRO A 92 23.99 -29.32 -10.25
CA PRO A 92 23.56 -29.50 -11.63
C PRO A 92 24.27 -30.65 -12.37
N ARG A 93 25.53 -30.96 -12.03
CA ARG A 93 26.27 -32.06 -12.66
C ARG A 93 25.68 -33.43 -12.35
N GLY A 94 25.01 -33.59 -11.20
CA GLY A 94 24.28 -34.80 -10.84
C GLY A 94 22.86 -34.77 -11.40
N TRP A 95 22.11 -33.70 -11.12
CA TRP A 95 20.69 -33.62 -11.48
C TRP A 95 20.44 -33.60 -12.99
N ASN A 96 21.33 -32.98 -13.78
CA ASN A 96 21.17 -32.96 -15.23
C ASN A 96 21.58 -34.27 -15.92
N LYS A 97 22.19 -35.22 -15.20
CA LYS A 97 22.53 -36.55 -15.75
C LYS A 97 21.41 -37.56 -15.59
N ASP A 98 20.49 -37.34 -14.67
CA ASP A 98 19.40 -38.25 -14.38
C ASP A 98 18.13 -37.82 -15.15
N PRO A 99 17.72 -38.57 -16.19
CA PRO A 99 16.52 -38.25 -16.95
C PRO A 99 15.24 -38.36 -16.11
N ALA A 100 15.21 -39.14 -15.04
CA ALA A 100 14.05 -39.23 -14.14
C ALA A 100 13.87 -37.94 -13.33
N ILE A 101 14.96 -37.35 -12.84
CA ILE A 101 14.93 -36.05 -12.14
C ILE A 101 14.46 -34.95 -13.09
N LEU A 102 14.99 -34.91 -14.31
CA LEU A 102 14.57 -33.92 -15.32
C LEU A 102 13.09 -34.10 -15.70
N ALA A 103 12.62 -35.34 -15.84
CA ALA A 103 11.21 -35.64 -16.15
C ALA A 103 10.28 -35.26 -14.99
N GLN A 104 10.64 -35.59 -13.74
CA GLN A 104 9.88 -35.21 -12.56
C GLN A 104 9.73 -33.70 -12.46
N MET A 105 10.82 -32.95 -12.62
CA MET A 105 10.82 -31.49 -12.47
C MET A 105 10.03 -30.79 -13.58
N ARG A 106 10.01 -31.34 -14.80
CA ARG A 106 9.09 -30.86 -15.85
C ARG A 106 7.63 -31.09 -15.45
N GLY A 107 7.33 -32.23 -14.84
CA GLY A 107 6.02 -32.51 -14.28
C GLY A 107 5.65 -31.62 -13.09
N GLU A 108 6.62 -31.13 -12.31
CA GLU A 108 6.37 -30.22 -11.19
C GLU A 108 5.88 -28.83 -11.64
N ALA A 109 6.27 -28.34 -12.81
CA ALA A 109 5.72 -27.09 -13.35
C ALA A 109 4.20 -27.18 -13.54
N ASP A 110 3.69 -28.29 -14.07
CA ASP A 110 2.25 -28.51 -14.19
C ASP A 110 1.62 -28.89 -12.84
N ARG A 111 2.20 -29.85 -12.12
CA ARG A 111 1.65 -30.35 -10.85
C ARG A 111 1.62 -29.31 -9.73
N PHE A 112 2.61 -28.43 -9.68
CA PHE A 112 2.72 -27.41 -8.64
C PHE A 112 2.26 -26.05 -9.15
N CYS A 113 2.92 -25.48 -10.17
CA CYS A 113 2.61 -24.10 -10.57
C CYS A 113 1.21 -23.99 -11.20
N ARG A 114 0.88 -24.82 -12.20
CA ARG A 114 -0.44 -24.77 -12.85
C ARG A 114 -1.55 -25.08 -11.86
N HIS A 115 -1.42 -26.18 -11.11
CA HIS A 115 -2.40 -26.58 -10.10
C HIS A 115 -2.67 -25.47 -9.07
N ASN A 116 -1.63 -24.87 -8.50
CA ASN A 116 -1.82 -23.79 -7.51
C ASN A 116 -2.36 -22.51 -8.15
N TYR A 117 -2.03 -22.22 -9.41
CA TYR A 117 -2.60 -21.08 -10.13
C TYR A 117 -4.10 -21.26 -10.39
N GLU A 118 -4.53 -22.45 -10.81
CA GLU A 118 -5.95 -22.80 -10.98
C GLU A 118 -6.69 -22.78 -9.64
N ALA A 119 -6.05 -23.24 -8.56
CA ALA A 119 -6.61 -23.12 -7.22
C ALA A 119 -6.74 -21.65 -6.78
N ALA A 120 -5.74 -20.81 -7.05
CA ALA A 120 -5.76 -19.38 -6.75
C ALA A 120 -6.79 -18.62 -7.59
N GLN A 121 -7.07 -19.05 -8.83
CA GLN A 121 -8.21 -18.56 -9.61
C GLN A 121 -9.54 -18.93 -8.98
N THR A 122 -9.69 -20.20 -8.59
CA THR A 122 -10.92 -20.70 -7.95
C THR A 122 -11.18 -20.03 -6.61
N GLY A 123 -10.12 -19.73 -5.85
CA GLY A 123 -10.17 -18.97 -4.61
C GLY A 123 -10.27 -17.45 -4.77
N GLU A 124 -10.46 -16.96 -6.00
CA GLU A 124 -10.58 -15.54 -6.35
C GLU A 124 -9.36 -14.68 -5.94
N GLU A 125 -8.20 -15.28 -5.70
CA GLU A 125 -6.95 -14.55 -5.49
C GLU A 125 -6.47 -13.96 -6.81
N VAL A 126 -6.51 -14.75 -7.88
CA VAL A 126 -6.26 -14.29 -9.24
C VAL A 126 -7.49 -13.54 -9.73
N GLY A 127 -7.30 -12.26 -10.08
CA GLY A 127 -8.41 -11.38 -10.42
C GLY A 127 -9.04 -10.68 -9.22
N ARG A 128 -8.52 -10.89 -8.00
CA ARG A 128 -8.87 -10.06 -6.84
C ARG A 128 -8.63 -8.59 -7.19
N THR A 129 -9.64 -7.76 -6.94
CA THR A 129 -9.52 -6.32 -7.11
C THR A 129 -10.12 -5.59 -5.91
N VAL A 130 -9.45 -4.52 -5.47
CA VAL A 130 -9.92 -3.64 -4.39
C VAL A 130 -9.78 -2.20 -4.84
N GLN A 131 -10.81 -1.38 -4.62
CA GLN A 131 -10.82 0.02 -5.04
C GLN A 131 -9.95 0.90 -4.14
N PRO A 132 -9.16 1.83 -4.73
CA PRO A 132 -8.39 2.78 -3.97
C PRO A 132 -9.29 3.76 -3.22
N LYS A 133 -8.89 4.10 -2.00
CA LYS A 133 -9.40 5.27 -1.28
C LYS A 133 -8.45 6.44 -1.55
N VAL A 134 -8.99 7.52 -2.09
CA VAL A 134 -8.23 8.69 -2.52
C VAL A 134 -8.58 9.88 -1.65
N LYS A 135 -7.56 10.54 -1.11
CA LYS A 135 -7.71 11.78 -0.33
C LYS A 135 -6.67 12.79 -0.79
N VAL A 136 -7.13 14.02 -1.07
CA VAL A 136 -6.25 15.15 -1.34
C VAL A 136 -6.21 16.06 -0.12
N SER A 137 -5.00 16.40 0.33
CA SER A 137 -4.82 17.35 1.43
C SER A 137 -3.59 18.23 1.24
N PRO A 138 -3.63 19.50 1.66
CA PRO A 138 -2.44 20.33 1.74
C PRO A 138 -1.53 19.83 2.86
N MET A 139 -0.23 19.79 2.58
CA MET A 139 0.81 19.51 3.55
C MET A 139 1.70 20.75 3.69
N LYS A 140 2.00 21.12 4.94
CA LYS A 140 3.01 22.13 5.23
C LYS A 140 4.34 21.40 5.37
N SER A 141 5.33 21.77 4.57
CA SER A 141 6.69 21.29 4.77
C SER A 141 7.29 21.98 5.98
N GLU A 142 7.81 21.22 6.94
CA GLU A 142 8.54 21.80 8.08
C GLU A 142 9.86 22.46 7.64
N SER A 143 10.49 21.95 6.59
CA SER A 143 11.76 22.47 6.06
C SER A 143 11.58 23.71 5.18
N GLN A 144 10.41 23.87 4.57
CA GLN A 144 10.07 25.03 3.74
C GLN A 144 8.66 25.53 4.05
N PRO A 145 8.52 26.48 5.00
CA PRO A 145 7.22 27.01 5.42
C PRO A 145 6.38 27.65 4.31
N HIS A 146 7.02 28.03 3.19
CA HIS A 146 6.39 28.67 2.03
C HIS A 146 6.11 27.69 0.88
N SER A 147 6.52 26.42 1.00
CA SER A 147 6.24 25.42 -0.02
C SER A 147 4.81 24.93 0.15
N HIS A 148 3.95 25.30 -0.80
CA HIS A 148 2.58 24.83 -0.86
C HIS A 148 2.59 23.44 -1.50
N LEU A 149 2.51 22.39 -0.69
CA LEU A 149 2.47 21.01 -1.17
C LEU A 149 1.04 20.48 -1.12
N LEU A 150 0.57 19.85 -2.20
CA LEU A 150 -0.60 18.98 -2.16
C LEU A 150 -0.16 17.53 -2.14
N VAL A 151 -0.84 16.72 -1.34
CA VAL A 151 -0.61 15.28 -1.27
C VAL A 151 -1.88 14.56 -1.68
N CYS A 152 -1.77 13.71 -2.68
CA CYS A 152 -2.77 12.72 -3.02
C CYS A 152 -2.39 11.40 -2.35
N SER A 153 -3.13 11.06 -1.30
CA SER A 153 -2.99 9.79 -0.59
C SER A 153 -3.92 8.77 -1.21
N VAL A 154 -3.33 7.72 -1.79
CA VAL A 154 -4.04 6.62 -2.45
C VAL A 154 -3.76 5.34 -1.67
N THR A 155 -4.79 4.76 -1.06
CA THR A 155 -4.62 3.71 -0.04
C THR A 155 -5.60 2.55 -0.24
N GLY A 156 -5.21 1.37 0.23
CA GLY A 156 -6.11 0.21 0.35
C GLY A 156 -6.49 -0.45 -0.98
N PHE A 157 -5.69 -0.29 -2.03
CA PHE A 157 -5.98 -0.85 -3.35
C PHE A 157 -5.21 -2.14 -3.62
N TYR A 158 -5.72 -2.95 -4.54
CA TYR A 158 -5.09 -4.17 -5.05
C TYR A 158 -5.64 -4.49 -6.44
N PRO A 159 -4.83 -4.93 -7.41
CA PRO A 159 -3.39 -5.21 -7.34
C PRO A 159 -2.52 -3.93 -7.32
N SER A 160 -1.20 -4.09 -7.38
CA SER A 160 -0.24 -2.98 -7.32
C SER A 160 -0.24 -2.05 -8.55
N GLY A 161 -0.77 -2.51 -9.68
CA GLY A 161 -0.78 -1.75 -10.93
C GLY A 161 -1.76 -0.59 -10.87
N ILE A 162 -1.24 0.64 -10.81
CA ILE A 162 -2.00 1.88 -10.65
C ILE A 162 -1.33 3.02 -11.42
N GLU A 163 -2.13 3.93 -11.96
CA GLU A 163 -1.66 5.16 -12.60
C GLU A 163 -2.29 6.36 -11.90
N ILE A 164 -1.45 7.34 -11.54
CA ILE A 164 -1.88 8.50 -10.75
C ILE A 164 -1.28 9.76 -11.39
N LYS A 165 -2.14 10.73 -11.68
CA LYS A 165 -1.75 12.00 -12.31
C LYS A 165 -2.29 13.18 -11.52
N TRP A 166 -1.53 14.27 -11.56
CA TRP A 166 -1.99 15.57 -11.13
C TRP A 166 -2.45 16.38 -12.33
N LEU A 167 -3.59 17.04 -12.21
CA LEU A 167 -4.09 18.00 -13.18
C LEU A 167 -4.26 19.35 -12.49
N LYS A 168 -3.88 20.42 -13.16
CA LYS A 168 -4.21 21.80 -12.78
C LYS A 168 -5.10 22.38 -13.86
N ASN A 169 -6.32 22.77 -13.51
CA ASN A 169 -7.31 23.32 -14.44
C ASN A 169 -7.50 22.43 -15.69
N GLY A 170 -7.46 21.10 -15.49
CA GLY A 170 -7.59 20.11 -16.56
C GLY A 170 -6.30 19.78 -17.32
N GLN A 171 -5.18 20.45 -17.05
CA GLN A 171 -3.89 20.17 -17.69
C GLN A 171 -2.96 19.35 -16.79
N GLU A 172 -2.38 18.28 -17.33
CA GLU A 172 -1.46 17.40 -16.61
C GLU A 172 -0.23 18.15 -16.09
N GLN A 173 0.12 17.88 -14.83
CA GLN A 173 1.27 18.43 -14.15
C GLN A 173 2.28 17.30 -13.92
N THR A 174 3.49 17.48 -14.44
CA THR A 174 4.63 16.57 -14.23
C THR A 174 5.76 17.26 -13.48
N ALA A 175 5.93 18.58 -13.69
CA ALA A 175 6.88 19.39 -12.95
C ALA A 175 6.45 19.51 -11.48
N GLY A 176 7.39 19.30 -10.55
CA GLY A 176 7.12 19.38 -9.11
C GLY A 176 6.30 18.21 -8.55
N VAL A 177 6.06 17.15 -9.35
CA VAL A 177 5.41 15.93 -8.87
C VAL A 177 6.43 14.94 -8.35
N VAL A 178 6.21 14.44 -7.14
CA VAL A 178 7.05 13.42 -6.49
C VAL A 178 6.17 12.34 -5.90
N SER A 179 6.40 11.08 -6.28
CA SER A 179 5.72 9.92 -5.71
C SER A 179 6.62 9.19 -4.72
N THR A 180 6.03 8.65 -3.65
CA THR A 180 6.72 7.66 -2.81
C THR A 180 6.87 6.34 -3.56
N GLU A 181 7.72 5.46 -3.03
CA GLU A 181 7.66 4.05 -3.41
C GLU A 181 6.30 3.45 -3.05
N LEU A 182 5.91 2.40 -3.78
CA LEU A 182 4.70 1.66 -3.50
C LEU A 182 4.88 0.82 -2.23
N LEU A 183 4.07 1.07 -1.21
CA LEU A 183 4.16 0.38 0.06
C LEU A 183 3.13 -0.74 0.14
N GLN A 184 3.56 -1.92 0.60
CA GLN A 184 2.68 -3.06 0.86
C GLN A 184 2.29 -3.07 2.33
N ASN A 185 0.98 -3.09 2.62
CA ASN A 185 0.46 -2.96 3.98
C ASN A 185 0.49 -4.27 4.80
N GLY A 186 0.80 -5.41 4.15
CA GLY A 186 0.78 -6.73 4.78
C GLY A 186 -0.61 -7.40 4.85
N ASP A 187 -1.66 -6.70 4.44
CA ASP A 187 -3.06 -7.17 4.39
C ASP A 187 -3.55 -7.39 2.95
N TRP A 188 -2.63 -7.62 2.02
CA TRP A 188 -2.88 -7.70 0.57
C TRP A 188 -3.41 -6.40 -0.05
N THR A 189 -3.10 -5.25 0.54
CA THR A 189 -3.33 -3.94 -0.10
C THR A 189 -2.06 -3.13 -0.21
N PHE A 190 -2.10 -2.13 -1.10
CA PHE A 190 -1.02 -1.20 -1.35
C PHE A 190 -1.43 0.24 -1.01
N GLN A 191 -0.42 1.07 -0.81
CA GLN A 191 -0.57 2.51 -0.68
C GLN A 191 0.57 3.26 -1.35
N ILE A 192 0.27 4.48 -1.81
CA ILE A 192 1.23 5.39 -2.42
C ILE A 192 0.80 6.84 -2.16
N LEU A 193 1.79 7.72 -1.96
CA LEU A 193 1.56 9.16 -1.86
C LEU A 193 2.14 9.84 -3.08
N VAL A 194 1.34 10.68 -3.75
CA VAL A 194 1.79 11.50 -4.88
C VAL A 194 1.66 12.96 -4.51
N MET A 195 2.80 13.62 -4.36
CA MET A 195 2.93 14.99 -3.92
C MET A 195 3.11 15.92 -5.12
N LEU A 196 2.54 17.12 -5.04
CA LEU A 196 2.69 18.18 -6.04
C LEU A 196 3.09 19.47 -5.32
N GLU A 197 4.25 20.02 -5.69
CA GLU A 197 4.62 21.39 -5.35
C GLU A 197 3.80 22.37 -6.21
N MET A 198 3.12 23.31 -5.55
CA MET A 198 2.21 24.24 -6.21
C MET A 198 2.46 25.69 -5.82
N SER A 199 1.95 26.60 -6.63
CA SER A 199 1.81 28.02 -6.33
C SER A 199 0.33 28.39 -6.52
N PRO A 200 -0.52 28.15 -5.52
CA PRO A 200 -1.97 28.24 -5.68
C PRO A 200 -2.41 29.67 -5.95
N ARG A 201 -3.12 29.88 -7.06
CA ARG A 201 -3.82 31.14 -7.36
C ARG A 201 -5.30 30.98 -7.08
N ARG A 202 -5.98 32.09 -6.76
CA ARG A 202 -7.43 32.08 -6.55
C ARG A 202 -8.13 31.53 -7.81
N GLY A 203 -8.98 30.52 -7.61
CA GLY A 203 -9.72 29.88 -8.69
C GLY A 203 -8.97 28.72 -9.37
N ASP A 204 -7.73 28.44 -9.00
CA ASP A 204 -7.07 27.21 -9.43
C ASP A 204 -7.76 25.98 -8.83
N VAL A 205 -8.01 24.99 -9.70
CA VAL A 205 -8.52 23.67 -9.33
C VAL A 205 -7.45 22.63 -9.62
N TYR A 206 -7.00 21.97 -8.56
CA TYR A 206 -6.06 20.85 -8.64
C TYR A 206 -6.86 19.55 -8.55
N THR A 207 -6.52 18.56 -9.38
CA THR A 207 -7.22 17.28 -9.41
C THR A 207 -6.21 16.15 -9.36
N CYS A 208 -6.37 15.25 -8.40
CA CYS A 208 -5.70 13.95 -8.44
C CYS A 208 -6.59 12.97 -9.20
N GLN A 209 -6.09 12.46 -10.32
CA GLN A 209 -6.77 11.47 -11.15
C GLN A 209 -6.08 10.12 -10.96
N VAL A 210 -6.87 9.10 -10.65
CA VAL A 210 -6.39 7.74 -10.34
C VAL A 210 -7.06 6.75 -11.27
N GLU A 211 -6.25 5.98 -11.99
CA GLU A 211 -6.67 4.85 -12.82
C GLU A 211 -6.18 3.55 -12.22
N HIS A 212 -7.09 2.59 -12.09
CA HIS A 212 -6.82 1.30 -11.49
C HIS A 212 -7.83 0.28 -12.02
N ILE A 213 -7.41 -0.98 -12.23
CA ILE A 213 -8.22 -2.03 -12.86
C ILE A 213 -9.55 -2.33 -12.12
N SER A 214 -9.64 -2.00 -10.84
CA SER A 214 -10.86 -2.17 -10.04
C SER A 214 -11.91 -1.07 -10.26
N LEU A 215 -11.56 0.01 -10.97
CA LEU A 215 -12.42 1.14 -11.26
C LEU A 215 -12.98 1.00 -12.69
N ARG A 216 -14.23 1.46 -12.90
CA ARG A 216 -14.86 1.49 -14.23
C ARG A 216 -14.36 2.63 -15.12
N GLY A 217 -13.62 3.57 -14.54
CA GLY A 217 -13.08 4.77 -15.17
C GLY A 217 -12.21 5.54 -14.17
N PRO A 218 -11.58 6.65 -14.59
CA PRO A 218 -10.69 7.41 -13.73
C PRO A 218 -11.43 8.00 -12.53
N LEU A 219 -10.90 7.78 -11.33
CA LEU A 219 -11.38 8.39 -10.10
C LEU A 219 -10.69 9.75 -9.91
N THR A 220 -11.46 10.83 -9.86
CA THR A 220 -10.94 12.20 -9.72
C THR A 220 -11.32 12.80 -8.37
N VAL A 221 -10.34 13.34 -7.66
CA VAL A 221 -10.55 14.11 -6.42
C VAL A 221 -10.03 15.52 -6.61
N HIS A 222 -10.91 16.50 -6.44
CA HIS A 222 -10.61 17.91 -6.64
C HIS A 222 -10.18 18.59 -5.33
N TRP A 223 -9.29 19.56 -5.45
CA TRP A 223 -8.91 20.50 -4.40
C TRP A 223 -8.85 21.90 -4.98
N GLU A 224 -9.58 22.82 -4.37
CA GLU A 224 -9.64 24.21 -4.81
C GLU A 224 -8.76 25.08 -3.91
N ALA A 225 -8.01 25.98 -4.54
CA ALA A 225 -7.24 27.00 -3.83
C ALA A 225 -8.19 27.98 -3.11
N GLN A 226 -8.49 27.69 -1.85
CA GLN A 226 -9.26 28.59 -0.99
C GLN A 226 -8.41 29.81 -0.61
N SER A 227 -9.04 30.98 -0.57
CA SER A 227 -8.42 32.16 0.01
C SER A 227 -8.41 32.02 1.53
N ASP A 228 -7.27 32.24 2.19
CA ASP A 228 -7.21 32.37 3.67
C ASP A 228 -8.25 33.38 4.21
N SER A 229 -8.63 34.37 3.38
CA SER A 229 -9.69 35.34 3.65
C SER A 229 -11.09 34.70 3.79
N ALA A 230 -11.40 33.61 3.08
CA ALA A 230 -12.71 32.96 3.15
C ALA A 230 -12.91 32.22 4.48
N ARG A 231 -11.86 31.57 4.99
CA ARG A 231 -11.88 30.86 6.28
C ARG A 231 -11.96 31.83 7.46
N SER A 232 -11.29 32.98 7.39
CA SER A 232 -11.42 34.02 8.43
C SER A 232 -12.79 34.71 8.39
N LYS A 233 -13.32 35.02 7.20
CA LYS A 233 -14.65 35.64 7.04
C LYS A 233 -15.79 34.77 7.54
N MET A 234 -15.72 33.44 7.38
CA MET A 234 -16.72 32.54 7.97
C MET A 234 -16.69 32.56 9.50
N LEU A 235 -15.51 32.57 10.12
CA LEU A 235 -15.38 32.61 11.59
C LEU A 235 -15.91 33.92 12.18
N THR A 236 -15.62 35.05 11.53
CA THR A 236 -16.13 36.37 11.95
C THR A 236 -17.64 36.50 11.73
N GLY A 237 -18.17 35.94 10.63
CA GLY A 237 -19.60 35.92 10.34
C GLY A 237 -20.42 35.12 11.35
N VAL A 238 -19.96 33.91 11.71
CA VAL A 238 -20.61 33.09 12.74
C VAL A 238 -20.52 33.75 14.11
N GLY A 239 -19.36 34.30 14.47
CA GLY A 239 -19.19 35.05 15.73
C GLY A 239 -20.12 36.26 15.84
N GLY A 240 -20.25 37.06 14.77
CA GLY A 240 -21.13 38.22 14.73
C GLY A 240 -22.62 37.86 14.79
N PHE A 241 -23.02 36.77 14.13
CA PHE A 241 -24.42 36.31 14.15
C PHE A 241 -24.84 35.81 15.54
N VAL A 242 -23.98 35.04 16.23
CA VAL A 242 -24.25 34.57 17.60
C VAL A 242 -24.34 35.75 18.57
N LEU A 243 -23.44 36.72 18.48
CA LEU A 243 -23.50 37.93 19.29
C LEU A 243 -24.78 38.74 19.01
N GLY A 244 -25.17 38.89 17.74
CA GLY A 244 -26.42 39.56 17.36
C GLY A 244 -27.66 38.91 17.96
N LEU A 245 -27.76 37.58 17.95
CA LEU A 245 -28.88 36.86 18.56
C LEU A 245 -28.96 37.04 20.08
N ILE A 246 -27.81 37.07 20.77
CA ILE A 246 -27.75 37.28 22.22
C ILE A 246 -28.31 38.65 22.61
N PHE A 247 -28.08 39.70 21.82
CA PHE A 247 -28.57 41.05 22.14
C PHE A 247 -29.99 41.33 21.63
N LEU A 248 -30.35 40.83 20.44
CA LEU A 248 -31.64 41.14 19.83
C LEU A 248 -32.80 40.32 20.40
N ALA A 249 -32.57 39.05 20.76
CA ALA A 249 -33.65 38.19 21.25
C ALA A 249 -34.23 38.65 22.60
N PRO A 250 -33.43 39.03 23.62
CA PRO A 250 -33.97 39.56 24.88
C PRO A 250 -34.69 40.90 24.69
N GLY A 251 -34.14 41.80 23.87
CA GLY A 251 -34.76 43.09 23.55
C GLY A 251 -36.12 42.94 22.87
N LEU A 252 -36.22 42.02 21.90
CA LEU A 252 -37.48 41.72 21.22
C LEU A 252 -38.50 41.06 22.15
N LEU A 253 -38.06 40.16 23.04
CA LEU A 253 -38.94 39.54 24.04
C LEU A 253 -39.49 40.56 25.03
N ILE A 254 -38.68 41.50 25.50
CA ILE A 254 -39.11 42.59 26.40
C ILE A 254 -40.10 43.52 25.65
N TYR A 255 -39.79 43.88 24.40
CA TYR A 255 -40.67 44.71 23.57
C TYR A 255 -42.04 44.06 23.34
N LEU A 256 -42.07 42.78 22.99
CA LEU A 256 -43.32 42.04 22.77
C LEU A 256 -44.12 41.87 24.08
N LYS A 257 -43.44 41.67 25.22
CA LYS A 257 -44.08 41.63 26.54
C LYS A 257 -44.71 42.97 26.91
N ASN A 258 -44.04 44.09 26.67
CA ASN A 258 -44.58 45.43 26.93
C ASN A 258 -45.77 45.76 26.02
N LYS A 259 -45.71 45.38 24.73
CA LYS A 259 -46.81 45.60 23.78
C LYS A 259 -48.06 44.78 24.13
N LYS A 260 -47.88 43.58 24.71
CA LYS A 260 -48.99 42.76 25.24
C LYS A 260 -49.58 43.36 26.52
N GLY A 261 -48.74 43.98 27.36
CA GLY A 261 -49.16 44.71 28.57
C GLY A 261 -49.95 46.00 28.28
N GLU A 262 -49.63 46.72 27.21
CA GLU A 262 -50.40 47.90 26.77
C GLU A 262 -51.77 47.53 26.18
N ARG A 263 -51.87 46.46 25.38
CA ARG A 263 -53.19 46.00 24.86
C ARG A 263 -54.13 45.53 25.97
N LEU A 264 -53.61 44.93 27.04
CA LEU A 264 -54.42 44.52 28.19
C LEU A 264 -54.84 45.69 29.10
N ARG A 265 -54.07 46.79 29.15
CA ARG A 265 -54.44 48.02 29.89
C ARG A 265 -55.50 48.88 29.20
N VAL A 266 -55.59 48.83 27.87
CA VAL A 266 -56.62 49.57 27.10
C VAL A 266 -57.95 48.82 27.07
N GLY A 267 -57.96 47.48 27.14
CA GLY A 267 -59.20 46.67 27.17
C GLY A 267 -59.94 46.60 28.53
N ALA A 268 -59.33 47.07 29.63
CA ALA A 268 -59.95 47.10 30.97
C ALA A 268 -60.55 48.46 31.33
N ARG A 269 -60.68 49.36 30.35
CA ARG A 269 -61.22 50.72 30.52
C ARG A 269 -62.32 50.97 29.48
N HIS A 270 -63.33 50.11 29.48
CA HIS A 270 -64.62 50.31 28.81
C HIS A 270 -65.73 49.76 29.70
#